data_AF-A0A0A1D616-F1
#
_entry.id   AF-A0A0A1D616-F1
#
_cell.length_a   1.000
_cell.length_b   1.000
_cell.length_c   1.000
_cell.angle_alpha   90.00
_cell.angle_beta   90.00
_cell.angle_gamma   90.00
#
_symmetry.space_group_name_H-M   'P 1'
#
loop_
_entity.id
_entity.type
_entity.pdbx_description
1 polymer ?
#
loop_
_entity_poly.entity_id
_entity_poly.type
_entity_poly.pdbx_seq_one_letter_code
_entity_poly.pdbx_strand_id
1 'polypeptide(L)'
;MAFGAKFRRDRSLLIMVLPAVVLLLAFVYLPLLGNIIAFMDYVPFIPIEQSPLIGLANFEKLFANPAFWNAVSNTLQLTVLQLLLYFPVPIALALYINSLAIPVVRRFLQSVIYLPHFLSWVIVVAFFQQILGGSGAISQVLIQNDAPGLDVLTNPDIFKLLLTSQIIWKDAGWGTIIFIAALASIDESLYESAAIDGAGTWHRFWHVTLPGIRPIIVLLLILRLGDSRTPDTLG
;
A
#
# COMPACT_ATOMS: atom_id res chain seq x y z
N MET A 1 33.43 -22.06 -22.62
CA MET A 1 32.75 -23.27 -22.08
C MET A 1 31.37 -23.37 -22.71
N ALA A 2 31.10 -24.44 -23.46
CA ALA A 2 29.85 -24.64 -24.19
C ALA A 2 28.63 -24.68 -23.26
N PHE A 3 27.50 -24.10 -23.69
CA PHE A 3 26.24 -23.99 -22.95
C PHE A 3 25.78 -25.33 -22.31
N GLY A 4 25.99 -26.46 -22.99
CA GLY A 4 25.65 -27.79 -22.48
C GLY A 4 26.46 -28.24 -21.25
N ALA A 5 27.70 -27.78 -21.08
CA ALA A 5 28.49 -28.09 -19.89
C ALA A 5 27.99 -27.32 -18.65
N LYS A 6 27.51 -26.08 -18.84
CA LYS A 6 26.87 -25.28 -17.77
C LYS A 6 25.53 -25.88 -17.33
N PHE A 7 24.70 -26.31 -18.29
CA PHE A 7 23.41 -26.94 -18.00
C PHE A 7 23.52 -28.25 -17.20
N ARG A 8 24.53 -29.08 -17.50
CA ARG A 8 24.78 -30.32 -16.74
C ARG A 8 25.31 -30.03 -15.33
N ARG A 9 26.16 -29.01 -15.17
CA ARG A 9 26.67 -28.57 -13.86
C ARG A 9 25.56 -28.01 -12.96
N ASP A 10 24.67 -27.20 -13.54
CA ASP A 10 23.66 -26.45 -12.79
C ASP A 10 22.29 -27.18 -12.75
N ARG A 11 22.24 -28.44 -13.21
CA ARG A 11 21.01 -29.25 -13.30
C ARG A 11 20.24 -29.33 -11.98
N SER A 12 20.94 -29.52 -10.86
CA SER A 12 20.31 -29.59 -9.54
C SER A 12 19.65 -28.27 -9.15
N LEU A 13 20.28 -27.14 -9.46
CA LEU A 13 19.71 -25.80 -9.22
C LEU A 13 18.50 -25.56 -10.11
N LEU A 14 18.55 -25.98 -11.39
CA LEU A 14 17.42 -25.86 -12.31
C LEU A 14 16.22 -26.71 -11.87
N ILE A 15 16.46 -27.93 -11.36
CA ILE A 15 15.38 -28.77 -10.82
C ILE A 15 14.74 -28.12 -9.59
N MET A 16 15.53 -27.47 -8.72
CA MET A 16 14.99 -26.77 -7.55
C MET A 16 14.15 -25.53 -7.92
N VAL A 17 14.50 -24.85 -9.01
CA VAL A 17 13.77 -23.68 -9.51
C VAL A 17 12.53 -24.08 -10.33
N LEU A 18 12.52 -25.29 -10.90
CA LEU A 18 11.46 -25.76 -11.78
C LEU A 18 10.04 -25.65 -11.18
N PRO A 19 9.76 -26.05 -9.92
CA PRO A 19 8.43 -25.89 -9.33
C PRO A 19 7.96 -24.44 -9.29
N ALA A 20 8.85 -23.50 -8.93
CA ALA A 20 8.51 -22.08 -8.89
C ALA A 20 8.20 -21.53 -10.29
N VAL A 21 8.97 -21.93 -11.31
CA VAL A 21 8.72 -21.54 -12.70
C VAL A 21 7.42 -22.14 -13.21
N VAL A 22 7.14 -23.41 -12.92
CA VAL A 22 5.88 -24.06 -13.34
C VAL A 22 4.69 -23.37 -12.71
N LEU A 23 4.74 -23.06 -11.41
CA LEU A 23 3.66 -22.33 -10.73
C LEU A 23 3.48 -20.93 -11.33
N LEU A 24 4.57 -20.20 -11.60
CA LEU A 24 4.51 -18.89 -12.23
C LEU A 24 3.91 -18.95 -13.64
N LEU A 25 4.29 -19.94 -14.45
CA LEU A 25 3.71 -20.13 -15.78
C LEU A 25 2.22 -20.49 -15.70
N ALA A 26 1.85 -21.42 -14.82
CA ALA A 26 0.50 -21.93 -14.71
C ALA A 26 -0.49 -20.93 -14.09
N PHE A 27 -0.06 -20.14 -13.09
CA PHE A 27 -0.96 -19.27 -12.32
C PHE A 27 -0.79 -17.77 -12.62
N VAL A 28 0.30 -17.34 -13.26
CA VAL A 28 0.48 -15.94 -13.65
C VAL A 28 0.40 -15.79 -15.16
N TYR A 29 1.21 -16.51 -15.93
CA TYR A 29 1.27 -16.30 -17.39
C TYR A 29 0.12 -16.94 -18.15
N LEU A 30 -0.36 -18.11 -17.74
CA LEU A 30 -1.48 -18.78 -18.39
C LEU A 30 -2.78 -17.96 -18.27
N PRO A 31 -3.18 -17.42 -17.10
CA PRO A 31 -4.34 -16.54 -17.00
C PRO A 31 -4.22 -15.25 -17.80
N LEU A 32 -3.00 -14.71 -18.00
CA LEU A 32 -2.79 -13.52 -18.83
C LEU A 32 -3.20 -13.73 -20.29
N LEU A 33 -3.18 -14.97 -20.81
CA LEU A 33 -3.72 -15.27 -22.13
C LEU A 33 -5.22 -15.01 -22.21
N GLY A 34 -5.94 -15.11 -21.09
CA GLY A 34 -7.37 -14.80 -20.97
C GLY A 34 -7.69 -13.32 -21.21
N ASN A 35 -6.71 -12.41 -21.21
CA ASN A 35 -6.92 -11.00 -21.55
C ASN A 35 -7.41 -10.80 -22.99
N ILE A 36 -7.32 -11.82 -23.85
CA ILE A 36 -7.93 -11.82 -25.19
C ILE A 36 -9.44 -11.56 -25.15
N ILE A 37 -10.11 -11.93 -24.05
CA ILE A 37 -11.55 -11.71 -23.81
C ILE A 37 -11.91 -10.23 -23.91
N ALA A 38 -10.99 -9.31 -23.56
CA ALA A 38 -11.22 -7.87 -23.69
C ALA A 38 -11.50 -7.43 -25.14
N PHE A 39 -11.10 -8.23 -26.12
CA PHE A 39 -11.28 -7.96 -27.55
C PHE A 39 -12.43 -8.76 -28.19
N MET A 40 -13.23 -9.45 -27.37
CA MET A 40 -14.31 -10.35 -27.80
C MET A 40 -15.67 -9.87 -27.26
N ASP A 41 -16.75 -10.22 -27.95
CA ASP A 41 -18.12 -10.10 -27.42
C ASP A 41 -18.39 -11.31 -26.51
N TYR A 42 -17.72 -11.31 -25.37
CA TYR A 42 -17.76 -12.41 -24.42
C TYR A 42 -18.95 -12.29 -23.48
N VAL A 43 -19.77 -13.34 -23.45
CA VAL A 43 -20.86 -13.49 -22.49
C VAL A 43 -20.45 -14.58 -21.50
N PRO A 44 -20.54 -14.33 -20.18
CA PRO A 44 -20.30 -15.37 -19.19
C PRO A 44 -21.10 -16.64 -19.50
N PHE A 45 -20.52 -17.81 -19.24
CA PHE A 45 -21.10 -19.14 -19.50
C PHE A 45 -21.15 -19.59 -20.98
N ILE A 46 -20.71 -18.75 -21.92
CA ILE A 46 -20.48 -19.16 -23.31
C ILE A 46 -18.99 -19.49 -23.50
N PRO A 47 -18.62 -20.61 -24.16
CA PRO A 47 -17.22 -20.90 -24.47
C PRO A 47 -16.57 -19.76 -25.28
N ILE A 48 -15.33 -19.41 -24.93
CA ILE A 48 -14.57 -18.33 -25.59
C ILE A 48 -14.52 -18.54 -27.12
N GLU A 49 -14.42 -19.79 -27.57
CA GLU A 49 -14.39 -20.17 -28.99
C GLU A 49 -15.65 -19.74 -29.78
N GLN A 50 -16.77 -19.54 -29.09
CA GLN A 50 -18.05 -19.13 -29.70
C GLN A 50 -18.29 -17.62 -29.62
N SER A 51 -17.45 -16.89 -28.86
CA SER A 51 -17.56 -15.44 -28.74
C SER A 51 -16.85 -14.76 -29.93
N PRO A 52 -17.53 -13.90 -30.70
CA PRO A 52 -16.92 -13.24 -31.85
C PRO A 52 -15.87 -12.22 -31.41
N LEU A 53 -14.77 -12.13 -32.17
CA LEU A 53 -13.76 -11.09 -32.00
C LEU A 53 -14.31 -9.74 -32.51
N ILE A 54 -14.41 -8.76 -31.62
CA ILE A 54 -14.92 -7.41 -31.90
C ILE A 54 -13.82 -6.34 -31.84
N GLY A 55 -12.56 -6.75 -31.65
CA GLY A 55 -11.40 -5.85 -31.64
C GLY A 55 -11.48 -4.85 -30.48
N LEU A 56 -11.43 -3.55 -30.79
CA LEU A 56 -11.39 -2.49 -29.77
C LEU A 56 -12.77 -1.97 -29.34
N ALA A 57 -13.86 -2.56 -29.81
CA ALA A 57 -15.21 -2.06 -29.54
C ALA A 57 -15.54 -1.96 -28.03
N ASN A 58 -15.03 -2.88 -27.20
CA ASN A 58 -15.18 -2.80 -25.74
C ASN A 58 -14.46 -1.58 -25.14
N PHE A 59 -13.28 -1.24 -25.65
CA PHE A 59 -12.52 -0.08 -25.22
C PHE A 59 -13.20 1.22 -25.66
N GLU A 60 -13.74 1.29 -26.87
CA GLU A 60 -14.53 2.44 -27.33
C GLU A 60 -15.75 2.67 -26.43
N LYS A 61 -16.51 1.61 -26.11
CA LYS A 61 -17.64 1.68 -25.17
C LYS A 61 -17.19 2.13 -23.77
N LEU A 62 -16.06 1.61 -23.28
CA LEU A 62 -15.50 1.95 -21.98
C LEU A 62 -15.10 3.43 -21.91
N PHE A 63 -14.36 3.93 -22.90
CA PHE A 63 -13.89 5.31 -22.93
C PHE A 63 -15.01 6.32 -23.24
N ALA A 64 -16.07 5.90 -23.93
CA ALA A 64 -17.28 6.71 -24.14
C ALA A 64 -18.15 6.80 -22.87
N ASN A 65 -17.95 5.93 -21.87
CA ASN A 65 -18.73 5.92 -20.64
C ASN A 65 -18.21 6.97 -19.63
N PRO A 66 -19.01 7.99 -19.26
CA PRO A 66 -18.59 8.99 -18.26
C PRO A 66 -18.29 8.39 -16.88
N ALA A 67 -18.95 7.28 -16.51
CA ALA A 67 -18.71 6.62 -15.23
C ALA A 67 -17.28 6.06 -15.12
N PHE A 68 -16.70 5.62 -16.24
CA PHE A 68 -15.31 5.17 -16.27
C PHE A 68 -14.36 6.30 -15.88
N TRP A 69 -14.52 7.48 -16.48
CA TRP A 69 -13.68 8.65 -16.18
C TRP A 69 -13.87 9.16 -14.75
N ASN A 70 -15.10 9.09 -14.23
CA ASN A 70 -15.36 9.39 -12.82
C ASN A 70 -14.63 8.42 -11.89
N ALA A 71 -14.65 7.11 -12.18
CA ALA A 71 -13.92 6.11 -11.42
C ALA A 71 -12.41 6.34 -11.48
N VAL A 72 -11.86 6.60 -12.68
CA VAL A 72 -10.43 6.92 -12.86
C VAL A 72 -10.03 8.16 -12.06
N SER A 73 -10.81 9.25 -12.16
CA SER A 73 -10.55 10.49 -11.41
C SER A 73 -10.61 10.26 -9.90
N ASN A 74 -11.59 9.51 -9.40
CA ASN A 74 -11.70 9.17 -8.00
C ASN A 74 -10.51 8.34 -7.49
N THR A 75 -10.09 7.32 -8.25
CA THR A 75 -8.92 6.50 -7.93
C THR A 75 -7.63 7.32 -7.92
N LEU A 76 -7.44 8.21 -8.90
CA LEU A 76 -6.27 9.09 -8.94
C LEU A 76 -6.26 10.07 -7.77
N GLN A 77 -7.39 10.71 -7.47
CA GLN A 77 -7.50 11.62 -6.33
C GLN A 77 -7.20 10.90 -5.01
N LEU A 78 -7.73 9.69 -4.83
CA LEU A 78 -7.48 8.88 -3.64
C LEU A 78 -6.01 8.46 -3.56
N THR A 79 -5.41 8.06 -4.68
CA THR A 79 -3.98 7.69 -4.75
C THR A 79 -3.10 8.86 -4.37
N VAL A 80 -3.36 10.04 -4.92
CA VAL A 80 -2.61 11.27 -4.59
C VAL A 80 -2.79 11.64 -3.12
N LEU A 81 -4.01 11.56 -2.60
CA LEU A 81 -4.30 11.85 -1.19
C LEU A 81 -3.54 10.91 -0.25
N GLN A 82 -3.56 9.60 -0.52
CA GLN A 82 -2.80 8.62 0.25
C GLN A 82 -1.29 8.80 0.07
N LEU A 83 -0.83 9.16 -1.12
CA LEU A 83 0.58 9.43 -1.35
C LEU A 83 1.06 10.63 -0.51
N LEU A 84 0.25 11.67 -0.39
CA LEU A 84 0.61 12.86 0.37
C LEU A 84 0.43 12.67 1.88
N LEU A 85 -0.62 11.97 2.32
CA LEU A 85 -0.96 11.86 3.74
C LEU A 85 -0.49 10.57 4.39
N TYR A 86 -0.56 9.42 3.71
CA TYR A 86 -0.15 8.15 4.28
C TYR A 86 1.36 7.94 4.14
N PHE A 87 1.94 8.10 2.95
CA PHE A 87 3.34 7.74 2.70
C PHE A 87 4.36 8.42 3.63
N PRO A 88 4.23 9.71 4.01
CA PRO A 88 5.16 10.34 4.95
C PRO A 88 5.02 9.85 6.40
N VAL A 89 3.85 9.31 6.79
CA VAL A 89 3.55 8.98 8.19
C VAL A 89 4.44 7.85 8.73
N PRO A 90 4.62 6.71 8.03
CA PRO A 90 5.58 5.68 8.46
C PRO A 90 7.01 6.20 8.65
N ILE A 91 7.46 7.13 7.80
CA ILE A 91 8.79 7.74 7.90
C ILE A 91 8.86 8.60 9.17
N ALA A 92 7.87 9.46 9.37
CA ALA A 92 7.78 10.32 10.54
C ALA A 92 7.71 9.51 11.85
N LEU A 93 6.91 8.44 11.88
CA LEU A 93 6.82 7.52 13.01
C LEU A 93 8.14 6.80 13.25
N ALA A 94 8.82 6.33 12.21
CA ALA A 94 10.13 5.68 12.33
C ALA A 94 11.17 6.61 12.96
N LEU A 95 11.25 7.84 12.47
CA LEU A 95 12.15 8.86 12.99
C LEU A 95 11.84 9.19 14.46
N TYR A 96 10.55 9.36 14.78
CA TYR A 96 10.10 9.61 16.14
C TYR A 96 10.47 8.45 17.08
N ILE A 97 10.11 7.22 16.71
CA ILE A 97 10.38 6.02 17.51
C ILE A 97 11.89 5.78 17.65
N ASN A 98 12.68 6.05 16.61
CA ASN A 98 14.14 5.93 16.64
C ASN A 98 14.79 6.95 17.58
N SER A 99 14.21 8.15 17.72
CA SER A 99 14.71 9.19 18.62
C SER A 99 14.44 8.94 20.10
N LEU A 100 13.60 7.94 20.44
CA LEU A 100 13.25 7.63 21.82
C LEU A 100 14.44 6.98 22.56
N ALA A 101 14.93 7.67 23.58
CA ALA A 101 16.03 7.18 24.42
C ALA A 101 15.63 6.00 25.33
N ILE A 102 14.36 5.95 25.77
CA ILE A 102 13.88 4.94 26.73
C ILE A 102 13.44 3.66 25.98
N PRO A 103 14.14 2.52 26.12
CA PRO A 103 13.84 1.32 25.33
C PRO A 103 12.46 0.72 25.60
N VAL A 104 11.97 0.85 26.85
CA VAL A 104 10.64 0.34 27.26
C VAL A 104 9.52 1.12 26.57
N VAL A 105 9.63 2.45 26.55
CA VAL A 105 8.65 3.33 25.86
C VAL A 105 8.64 3.05 24.37
N ARG A 106 9.83 2.90 23.77
CA ARG A 106 9.98 2.54 22.37
C ARG A 106 9.27 1.22 22.03
N ARG A 107 9.51 0.17 22.81
CA ARG A 107 8.87 -1.15 22.60
C ARG A 107 7.35 -1.08 22.79
N PHE A 108 6.87 -0.37 23.80
CA PHE A 108 5.43 -0.20 24.02
C PHE A 108 4.75 0.52 22.85
N LEU A 109 5.30 1.64 22.39
CA LEU A 109 4.76 2.39 21.26
C LEU A 109 4.76 1.56 19.97
N GLN A 110 5.83 0.81 19.69
CA GLN A 110 5.87 -0.11 18.55
C GLN A 110 4.72 -1.13 18.64
N SER A 111 4.55 -1.80 19.79
CA SER A 111 3.45 -2.78 19.96
C SER A 111 2.07 -2.17 19.70
N VAL A 112 1.80 -0.98 20.23
CA VAL A 112 0.50 -0.31 20.06
C VAL A 112 0.25 0.08 18.60
N ILE A 113 1.25 0.68 17.95
CA ILE A 113 1.11 1.18 16.58
C ILE A 113 1.11 0.02 15.56
N TYR A 114 1.72 -1.12 15.88
CA TYR A 114 1.78 -2.28 14.98
C TYR A 114 0.53 -3.17 15.07
N LEU A 115 -0.17 -3.16 16.21
CA LEU A 115 -1.34 -4.01 16.46
C LEU A 115 -2.45 -3.88 15.39
N PRO A 116 -2.85 -2.68 14.93
CA PRO A 116 -3.95 -2.54 13.96
C PRO A 116 -3.71 -3.26 12.63
N HIS A 117 -2.45 -3.46 12.24
CA HIS A 117 -2.10 -4.10 10.97
C HIS A 117 -2.64 -5.54 10.90
N PHE A 118 -2.70 -6.24 12.03
CA PHE A 118 -3.16 -7.62 12.10
C PHE A 118 -4.69 -7.79 12.01
N LEU A 119 -5.46 -6.71 12.10
CA LEU A 119 -6.92 -6.76 11.99
C LEU A 119 -7.33 -6.97 10.52
N SER A 120 -8.36 -7.76 10.23
CA SER A 120 -8.86 -7.86 8.85
C SER A 120 -9.53 -6.56 8.42
N TRP A 121 -9.56 -6.25 7.12
CA TRP A 121 -10.24 -5.06 6.61
C TRP A 121 -11.72 -5.03 6.98
N VAL A 122 -12.40 -6.18 7.00
CA VAL A 122 -13.80 -6.30 7.44
C VAL A 122 -13.97 -5.82 8.90
N ILE A 123 -13.06 -6.21 9.80
CA ILE A 123 -13.09 -5.76 11.20
C ILE A 123 -12.83 -4.25 11.30
N VAL A 124 -11.88 -3.73 10.51
CA VAL A 124 -11.57 -2.29 10.50
C VAL A 124 -12.79 -1.49 10.03
N VAL A 125 -13.42 -1.87 8.93
CA VAL A 125 -14.62 -1.20 8.42
C VAL A 125 -15.75 -1.25 9.46
N ALA A 126 -16.01 -2.42 10.06
CA ALA A 126 -17.02 -2.57 11.10
C ALA A 126 -16.74 -1.71 12.34
N PHE A 127 -15.48 -1.64 12.78
CA PHE A 127 -15.06 -0.81 13.91
C PHE A 127 -15.31 0.69 13.64
N PHE A 128 -14.88 1.18 12.48
CA PHE A 128 -15.13 2.57 12.10
C PHE A 128 -16.62 2.84 11.89
N GLN A 129 -17.39 1.87 11.40
CA GLN A 129 -18.84 1.98 11.29
C GLN A 129 -19.55 2.12 12.64
N GLN A 130 -19.13 1.34 13.63
CA GLN A 130 -19.69 1.38 14.98
C GLN A 130 -19.40 2.72 15.70
N ILE A 131 -18.32 3.41 15.32
CA ILE A 131 -17.91 4.67 15.95
C ILE A 131 -18.43 5.89 15.18
N LEU A 132 -18.19 5.94 13.86
CA LEU A 132 -18.37 7.11 12.99
C LEU A 132 -19.56 7.03 12.04
N GLY A 133 -20.32 5.93 12.05
CA GLY A 133 -21.56 5.86 11.28
C GLY A 133 -22.67 6.70 11.89
N GLY A 134 -23.72 6.98 11.12
CA GLY A 134 -24.84 7.82 11.56
C GLY A 134 -25.55 7.34 12.83
N SER A 135 -25.54 6.03 13.12
CA SER A 135 -26.01 5.44 14.38
C SER A 135 -24.88 5.02 15.33
N GLY A 136 -23.65 5.43 15.04
CA GLY A 136 -22.44 5.06 15.78
C GLY A 136 -22.32 5.78 17.12
N ALA A 137 -21.37 5.32 17.94
CA ALA A 137 -21.18 5.80 19.31
C ALA A 137 -21.00 7.32 19.40
N ILE A 138 -20.22 7.92 18.49
CA ILE A 138 -19.99 9.38 18.49
C ILE A 138 -21.26 10.13 18.11
N SER A 139 -21.98 9.66 17.09
CA SER A 139 -23.26 10.27 16.68
C SER A 139 -24.29 10.25 17.81
N GLN A 140 -24.40 9.11 18.51
CA GLN A 140 -25.33 8.97 19.64
C GLN A 140 -24.99 9.90 20.81
N VAL A 141 -23.71 10.04 21.14
CA VAL A 141 -23.26 10.98 22.18
C VAL A 141 -23.58 12.42 21.79
N LEU A 142 -23.37 12.80 20.52
CA LEU A 142 -23.70 14.15 20.04
C LEU A 142 -25.20 14.44 20.15
N ILE A 143 -26.04 13.50 19.71
CA ILE A 143 -27.50 13.61 19.78
C ILE A 143 -27.98 13.75 21.22
N GLN A 144 -27.38 13.01 22.16
CA GLN A 144 -27.69 13.12 23.59
C GLN A 144 -27.31 14.47 24.22
N ASN A 145 -26.42 15.23 23.57
CA ASN A 145 -26.00 16.57 23.99
C ASN A 145 -26.61 17.67 23.09
N ASP A 146 -27.78 17.40 22.49
CA ASP A 146 -28.53 18.32 21.62
C ASP A 146 -27.75 18.83 20.38
N ALA A 147 -26.71 18.11 19.96
CA ALA A 147 -25.97 18.39 18.74
C ALA A 147 -26.46 17.49 17.59
N PRO A 148 -26.35 17.93 16.32
CA PRO A 148 -26.69 17.09 15.18
C PRO A 148 -25.78 15.85 15.16
N GLY A 149 -26.37 14.68 14.90
CA GLY A 149 -25.65 13.42 14.72
C GLY A 149 -24.63 13.53 13.59
N LEU A 150 -23.54 12.78 13.72
CA LEU A 150 -22.42 12.80 12.79
C LEU A 150 -22.39 11.49 12.02
N ASP A 151 -22.56 11.58 10.70
CA ASP A 151 -22.44 10.43 9.79
C ASP A 151 -21.33 10.70 8.78
N VAL A 152 -20.11 10.27 9.10
CA VAL A 152 -18.94 10.50 8.23
C VAL A 152 -18.93 9.51 7.07
N LEU A 153 -19.53 8.34 7.25
CA LEU A 153 -19.45 7.24 6.28
C LEU A 153 -20.29 7.50 5.04
N THR A 154 -21.42 8.17 5.20
CA THR A 154 -22.32 8.50 4.08
C THR A 154 -21.99 9.84 3.44
N ASN A 155 -21.08 10.63 4.03
CA ASN A 155 -20.66 11.92 3.49
C ASN A 155 -19.59 11.73 2.38
N PRO A 156 -19.92 12.00 1.10
CA PRO A 156 -19.00 11.78 -0.02
C PRO A 156 -17.79 12.72 0.01
N ASP A 157 -17.90 13.91 0.61
CA ASP A 157 -16.82 14.90 0.64
C ASP A 157 -15.69 14.48 1.60
N ILE A 158 -16.03 13.81 2.70
CA ILE A 158 -15.09 13.38 3.73
C ILE A 158 -14.64 11.92 3.51
N PHE A 159 -15.37 11.14 2.71
CA PHE A 159 -15.13 9.71 2.51
C PHE A 159 -13.68 9.37 2.14
N LYS A 160 -13.06 10.13 1.22
CA LYS A 160 -11.66 9.90 0.80
C LYS A 160 -10.66 10.11 1.94
N LEU A 161 -10.90 11.12 2.78
CA LEU A 161 -10.09 11.39 3.96
C LEU A 161 -10.29 10.32 5.04
N LEU A 162 -11.53 9.88 5.24
CA LEU A 162 -11.87 8.79 6.15
C LEU A 162 -11.18 7.49 5.75
N LEU A 163 -11.23 7.12 4.47
CA LEU A 163 -10.56 5.92 3.98
C LEU A 163 -9.04 6.03 4.13
N THR A 164 -8.47 7.20 3.86
CA THR A 164 -7.03 7.45 4.05
C THR A 164 -6.63 7.37 5.53
N SER A 165 -7.46 7.87 6.45
CA SER A 165 -7.18 7.80 7.88
C SER A 165 -7.26 6.36 8.41
N GLN A 166 -8.18 5.54 7.90
CA GLN A 166 -8.24 4.10 8.21
C GLN A 166 -6.97 3.38 7.77
N ILE A 167 -6.47 3.67 6.56
CA ILE A 167 -5.20 3.12 6.06
C ILE A 167 -4.03 3.57 6.93
N ILE A 168 -3.96 4.85 7.31
CA ILE A 168 -2.92 5.35 8.21
C ILE A 168 -2.98 4.61 9.54
N TRP A 169 -4.14 4.53 10.16
CA TRP A 169 -4.30 3.86 11.46
C TRP A 169 -3.93 2.37 11.39
N LYS A 170 -4.36 1.69 10.32
CA LYS A 170 -4.14 0.25 10.14
C LYS A 170 -2.69 -0.08 9.79
N ASP A 171 -2.10 0.62 8.82
CA ASP A 171 -0.87 0.17 8.14
C ASP A 171 0.34 1.08 8.36
N ALA A 172 0.21 2.24 9.01
CA ALA A 172 1.37 3.11 9.22
C ALA A 172 2.43 2.47 10.13
N GLY A 173 1.98 1.69 11.12
CA GLY A 173 2.86 0.94 12.01
C GLY A 173 3.71 -0.09 11.28
N TRP A 174 3.09 -0.86 10.38
CA TRP A 174 3.82 -1.84 9.58
C TRP A 174 4.88 -1.16 8.70
N GLY A 175 4.52 -0.09 8.00
CA GLY A 175 5.48 0.67 7.18
C GLY A 175 6.66 1.23 8.00
N THR A 176 6.40 1.56 9.28
CA THR A 176 7.43 2.08 10.20
C THR A 176 8.54 1.06 10.45
N ILE A 177 8.24 -0.25 10.44
CA ILE A 177 9.24 -1.31 10.65
C ILE A 177 10.34 -1.25 9.60
N ILE A 178 9.96 -1.08 8.33
CA ILE A 178 10.89 -1.02 7.20
C ILE A 178 11.82 0.19 7.35
N PHE A 179 11.29 1.34 7.74
CA PHE A 179 12.09 2.55 7.94
C PHE A 179 12.96 2.49 9.19
N ILE A 180 12.54 1.83 10.27
CA ILE A 180 13.43 1.60 11.43
C ILE A 180 14.59 0.68 11.03
N ALA A 181 14.34 -0.38 10.26
CA ALA A 181 15.40 -1.24 9.74
C ALA A 181 16.36 -0.48 8.82
N ALA A 182 15.83 0.41 7.97
CA ALA A 182 16.61 1.31 7.12
C ALA A 182 17.52 2.25 7.93
N LEU A 183 16.98 2.85 9.00
CA LEU A 183 17.73 3.74 9.88
C LEU A 183 18.86 3.00 10.60
N ALA A 184 18.60 1.75 11.02
CA ALA A 184 19.58 0.91 11.69
C ALA A 184 20.72 0.44 10.77
N SER A 185 20.57 0.53 9.45
CA SER A 185 21.64 0.18 8.50
C SER A 185 22.56 1.36 8.15
N ILE A 186 22.29 2.56 8.66
CA ILE A 186 23.17 3.72 8.47
C ILE A 186 24.37 3.59 9.40
N ASP A 187 25.57 3.78 8.87
CA ASP A 187 26.81 3.76 9.65
C ASP A 187 26.84 4.87 10.72
N GLU A 188 27.08 4.49 11.97
CA GLU A 188 27.15 5.38 13.12
C GLU A 188 28.29 6.40 13.00
N SER A 189 29.38 6.05 12.30
CA SER A 189 30.52 6.95 12.06
C SER A 189 30.14 8.21 11.28
N LEU A 190 29.10 8.16 10.45
CA LEU A 190 28.56 9.33 9.75
C LEU A 190 27.87 10.31 10.69
N TYR A 191 27.23 9.80 11.75
CA TYR A 191 26.59 10.64 12.76
C TYR A 191 27.62 11.26 13.72
N GLU A 192 28.65 10.50 14.08
CA GLU A 192 29.75 10.96 14.94
C GLU A 192 30.60 12.03 14.25
N SER A 193 31.03 11.80 13.00
CA SER A 193 31.79 12.78 12.22
C SER A 193 31.02 14.09 12.04
N ALA A 194 29.74 14.02 11.68
CA ALA A 194 28.89 15.20 11.59
C ALA A 194 28.74 15.92 12.94
N ALA A 195 28.68 15.19 14.06
CA ALA A 195 28.62 15.80 15.39
C ALA A 195 29.94 16.50 15.77
N ILE A 196 31.10 15.94 15.39
CA ILE A 196 32.42 16.55 15.57
C ILE A 196 32.53 17.86 14.77
N ASP A 197 31.96 17.88 13.56
CA ASP A 197 31.88 19.08 12.70
C ASP A 197 30.85 20.13 13.19
N GLY A 198 30.22 19.90 14.35
CA GLY A 198 29.25 20.83 14.96
C GLY A 198 27.84 20.76 14.35
N ALA A 199 27.52 19.73 13.58
CA ALA A 199 26.20 19.59 12.97
C ALA A 199 25.12 19.30 14.02
N GLY A 200 24.20 20.25 14.20
CA GLY A 200 22.99 20.06 15.02
C GLY A 200 22.06 18.96 14.49
N THR A 201 21.03 18.61 15.27
CA THR A 201 20.07 17.53 14.94
C THR A 201 19.43 17.71 13.57
N TRP A 202 19.07 18.94 13.20
CA TRP A 202 18.47 19.23 11.90
C TRP A 202 19.45 19.05 10.74
N HIS A 203 20.72 19.43 10.91
CA HIS A 203 21.74 19.24 9.88
C HIS A 203 22.01 17.74 9.65
N ARG A 204 22.13 16.95 10.72
CA ARG A 204 22.29 15.50 10.65
C ARG A 204 21.08 14.82 9.99
N PHE A 205 19.87 15.29 10.27
CA PHE A 205 18.67 14.78 9.62
C PHE A 205 18.71 14.94 8.08
N TRP A 206 18.99 16.16 7.59
CA TRP A 206 18.98 16.44 6.15
C TRP A 206 20.18 15.87 5.38
N HIS A 207 21.34 15.77 6.01
CA HIS A 207 22.60 15.41 5.32
C HIS A 207 23.07 13.98 5.60
N VAL A 208 22.59 13.34 6.67
CA VAL A 208 22.96 11.95 7.01
C VAL A 208 21.75 11.04 6.95
N THR A 209 20.71 11.33 7.75
CA THR A 209 19.57 10.43 7.92
C THR A 209 18.74 10.28 6.64
N LEU A 210 18.22 11.39 6.10
CA LEU A 210 17.34 11.37 4.94
C LEU A 210 18.03 10.84 3.68
N PRO A 211 19.29 11.22 3.36
CA PRO A 211 20.04 10.62 2.27
C PRO A 211 20.32 9.13 2.49
N GLY A 212 20.60 8.71 3.73
CA GLY A 212 20.87 7.31 4.08
C GLY A 212 19.68 6.38 3.83
N ILE A 213 18.45 6.83 4.09
CA ILE A 213 17.23 6.03 3.85
C ILE A 213 16.59 6.28 2.47
N ARG A 214 17.13 7.20 1.66
CA ARG A 214 16.56 7.57 0.34
C ARG A 214 16.33 6.38 -0.59
N PRO A 215 17.24 5.38 -0.72
CA PRO A 215 17.00 4.23 -1.59
C PRO A 215 15.74 3.45 -1.20
N ILE A 216 15.47 3.36 0.10
CA ILE A 216 14.32 2.64 0.64
C ILE A 216 13.04 3.48 0.48
N ILE A 217 13.11 4.80 0.68
CA ILE A 217 11.99 5.71 0.35
C ILE A 217 11.60 5.54 -1.13
N VAL A 218 12.56 5.60 -2.06
CA VAL A 218 12.29 5.49 -3.49
C VAL A 218 11.72 4.12 -3.85
N LEU A 219 12.27 3.04 -3.29
CA LEU A 219 11.76 1.69 -3.50
C LEU A 219 10.30 1.57 -3.05
N LEU A 220 9.98 1.97 -1.81
CA LEU A 220 8.63 1.89 -1.27
C LEU A 220 7.65 2.80 -2.00
N LEU A 221 8.11 3.96 -2.48
CA LEU A 221 7.33 4.86 -3.31
C LEU A 221 6.93 4.19 -4.63
N ILE A 222 7.87 3.55 -5.32
CA ILE A 222 7.62 2.84 -6.58
C ILE A 222 6.66 1.67 -6.36
N LEU A 223 6.87 0.89 -5.30
CA LEU A 223 5.98 -0.22 -4.96
C LEU A 223 4.55 0.27 -4.66
N ARG A 224 4.42 1.35 -3.87
CA ARG A 224 3.11 1.94 -3.55
C ARG A 224 2.37 2.45 -4.78
N LEU A 225 3.08 3.06 -5.73
CA LEU A 225 2.51 3.50 -7.02
C LEU A 225 2.17 2.31 -7.94
N GLY A 226 2.83 1.16 -7.78
CA GLY A 226 2.46 -0.09 -8.43
C GLY A 226 1.14 -0.64 -7.91
N ASP A 227 1.00 -0.66 -6.58
CA ASP A 227 -0.17 -1.21 -5.86
C ASP A 227 -1.42 -0.32 -5.98
N SER A 228 -1.26 0.98 -6.26
CA SER A 228 -2.40 1.92 -6.36
C SER A 228 -3.32 1.69 -7.57
N ARG A 229 -3.07 0.64 -8.37
CA ARG A 229 -3.84 0.31 -9.58
C ARG A 229 -5.07 -0.56 -9.33
N THR A 230 -5.31 -1.04 -8.11
CA THR A 230 -6.51 -1.82 -7.79
C THR A 230 -7.16 -1.41 -6.46
N PRO A 231 -8.46 -1.07 -6.43
CA PRO A 231 -9.20 -0.98 -5.19
C PRO A 231 -9.61 -2.39 -4.72
N ASP A 232 -8.64 -3.23 -4.35
CA ASP A 232 -8.91 -4.59 -3.85
C ASP A 232 -9.35 -4.62 -2.38
N THR A 233 -9.77 -3.49 -1.80
CA THR A 233 -10.04 -3.39 -0.35
C THR A 233 -11.45 -2.91 0.02
N LEU A 234 -12.37 -2.81 -0.94
CA LEU A 234 -13.78 -2.52 -0.66
C LEU A 234 -14.67 -3.53 -1.41
N GLY A 235 -14.59 -4.78 -0.96
CA GLY A 235 -15.69 -5.74 -1.14
C GLY A 235 -16.76 -5.52 -0.08
#